data_AF-A0A0Q3PLF5-F1
#
_entry.id   AF-A0A0Q3PLF5-F1
#
_cell.length_a   1.000
_cell.length_b   1.000
_cell.length_c   1.000
_cell.angle_alpha   90.00
_cell.angle_beta   90.00
_cell.angle_gamma   90.00
#
_symmetry.space_group_name_H-M   'P 1'
#
loop_
_entity.id
_entity.type
_entity.pdbx_description
1 polymer ?
#
loop_
_entity_poly.entity_id
_entity_poly.type
_entity_poly.pdbx_seq_one_letter_code
_entity_poly.pdbx_strand_id
1 'polypeptide(L)'
;MADRRPEKSCEQACESLKQQDYEVAVKHCTEALLSLSQYPPAHLPEACQAEIDRIKIETLLYRIASFLQLKKYGQADEDCRHVLGEGLAKGDGSFRAVLCCMHLKGKLQIVSNVLSKSLMGESLNGMVTKDLTRLKTLLAETEVIMSILVEK
;
A
#
# COMPACT_ATOMS: atom_id res chain seq x y z
N MET A 1 10.96 -25.80 -4.76
CA MET A 1 10.97 -24.50 -4.06
C MET A 1 9.87 -23.67 -4.70
N ALA A 2 8.78 -23.37 -4.01
CA ALA A 2 7.69 -22.61 -4.62
C ALA A 2 8.25 -21.31 -5.19
N ASP A 3 7.80 -20.95 -6.39
CA ASP A 3 8.09 -19.72 -7.10
C ASP A 3 7.64 -18.54 -6.21
N ARG A 4 8.51 -18.12 -5.28
CA ARG A 4 8.29 -17.10 -4.23
C ARG A 4 8.43 -15.70 -4.84
N ARG A 5 7.69 -15.48 -5.91
CA ARG A 5 7.63 -14.18 -6.57
C ARG A 5 6.81 -13.22 -5.70
N PRO A 6 7.40 -12.13 -5.17
CA PRO A 6 6.69 -11.20 -4.30
C PRO A 6 5.42 -10.62 -4.95
N GLU A 7 5.40 -10.54 -6.29
CA GLU A 7 4.23 -10.14 -7.09
C GLU A 7 3.03 -11.05 -6.81
N LYS A 8 3.24 -12.37 -6.74
CA LYS A 8 2.17 -13.34 -6.54
C LYS A 8 1.56 -13.20 -5.15
N SER A 9 2.39 -13.12 -4.12
CA SER A 9 1.92 -12.90 -2.75
C SER A 9 1.23 -11.55 -2.60
N CYS A 10 1.70 -10.50 -3.27
CA CYS A 10 1.03 -9.20 -3.31
C CYS A 10 -0.36 -9.27 -3.95
N GLU A 11 -0.51 -9.99 -5.07
CA GLU A 11 -1.82 -10.18 -5.71
C GLU A 11 -2.77 -10.99 -4.82
N GLN A 12 -2.27 -12.06 -4.20
CA GLN A 12 -3.07 -12.86 -3.24
C GLN A 12 -3.53 -12.02 -2.05
N ALA A 13 -2.69 -11.12 -1.54
CA ALA A 13 -3.09 -10.19 -0.49
C ALA A 13 -4.23 -9.25 -0.94
N CYS A 14 -4.18 -8.76 -2.19
CA CYS A 14 -5.25 -7.93 -2.76
C CYS A 14 -6.58 -8.71 -2.81
N GLU A 15 -6.55 -9.96 -3.30
CA GLU A 15 -7.75 -10.81 -3.37
C GLU A 15 -8.31 -11.15 -1.98
N SER A 16 -7.47 -11.53 -1.02
CA SER A 16 -7.91 -11.76 0.36
C SER A 16 -8.50 -10.51 1.00
N LEU A 17 -7.92 -9.33 0.74
CA LEU A 17 -8.45 -8.05 1.23
C LEU A 17 -9.85 -7.78 0.65
N LYS A 18 -10.08 -8.04 -0.65
CA LYS A 18 -11.41 -7.93 -1.29
C LYS A 18 -12.43 -8.88 -0.68
N GLN A 19 -12.00 -10.08 -0.31
CA GLN A 19 -12.81 -11.10 0.35
C GLN A 19 -13.01 -10.85 1.84
N GLN A 20 -12.40 -9.80 2.39
CA GLN A 20 -12.42 -9.45 3.82
C GLN A 20 -11.70 -10.46 4.73
N ASP A 21 -10.86 -11.32 4.16
CA ASP A 21 -10.02 -12.27 4.90
C ASP A 21 -8.74 -11.58 5.40
N TYR A 22 -8.90 -10.61 6.32
CA TYR A 22 -7.83 -9.67 6.68
C TYR A 22 -6.59 -10.33 7.29
N GLU A 23 -6.74 -11.39 8.10
CA GLU A 23 -5.59 -12.14 8.63
C GLU A 23 -4.82 -12.88 7.52
N VAL A 24 -5.55 -13.40 6.51
CA VAL A 24 -4.93 -14.04 5.34
C VAL A 24 -4.24 -12.99 4.46
N ALA A 25 -4.85 -11.82 4.27
CA ALA A 25 -4.25 -10.70 3.56
C ALA A 25 -2.95 -10.24 4.24
N VAL A 26 -2.92 -10.12 5.57
CA VAL A 26 -1.69 -9.79 6.34
C VAL A 26 -0.62 -10.87 6.16
N LYS A 27 -1.00 -12.15 6.16
CA LYS A 27 -0.07 -13.26 5.93
C LYS A 27 0.59 -13.13 4.54
N HIS A 28 -0.20 -12.96 3.49
CA HIS A 28 0.31 -12.80 2.13
C HIS A 28 1.15 -11.53 1.96
N CYS A 29 0.77 -10.42 2.61
CA CYS A 29 1.59 -9.21 2.61
C CYS A 29 2.95 -9.45 3.28
N THR A 30 2.96 -10.20 4.39
CA THR A 30 4.19 -10.53 5.10
C THR A 30 5.10 -11.43 4.26
N GLU A 31 4.54 -12.43 3.60
CA GLU A 31 5.27 -13.29 2.65
C GLU A 31 5.89 -12.50 1.49
N ALA A 32 5.14 -11.55 0.92
CA ALA A 32 5.64 -10.66 -0.13
C ALA A 32 6.80 -9.79 0.37
N LEU A 33 6.66 -9.13 1.52
CA LEU A 33 7.71 -8.27 2.09
C LEU A 33 8.97 -9.05 2.49
N LEU A 34 8.82 -10.27 3.02
CA LEU A 34 9.95 -11.17 3.30
C LEU A 34 10.66 -11.65 2.02
N SER A 35 9.92 -11.79 0.92
CA SER A 35 10.50 -12.13 -0.38
C SER A 35 11.24 -10.93 -0.97
N LEU A 36 10.69 -9.72 -0.84
CA LEU A 36 11.32 -8.47 -1.27
C LEU A 36 12.62 -8.16 -0.48
N SER A 37 12.69 -8.50 0.81
CA SER A 37 13.90 -8.27 1.62
C SER A 37 15.10 -9.14 1.22
N GLN A 38 14.89 -10.16 0.37
CA GLN A 38 15.96 -11.02 -0.14
C GLN A 38 16.65 -10.41 -1.37
N TYR A 39 16.11 -9.33 -1.96
CA TYR A 39 16.74 -8.65 -3.09
C TYR A 39 17.84 -7.71 -2.61
N PRO A 40 19.06 -7.79 -3.19
CA PRO A 40 20.16 -6.94 -2.78
C PRO A 40 19.89 -5.47 -3.16
N PRO A 41 20.26 -4.51 -2.30
CA PRO A 41 20.08 -3.08 -2.57
C PRO A 41 20.96 -2.52 -3.69
N ALA A 42 21.83 -3.32 -4.32
CA ALA A 42 22.82 -2.86 -5.27
C ALA A 42 22.76 -3.63 -6.60
N HIS A 43 22.78 -2.87 -7.70
CA HIS A 43 22.95 -3.30 -9.10
C HIS A 43 21.75 -3.95 -9.81
N LEU A 44 20.52 -3.67 -9.39
CA LEU A 44 19.36 -4.01 -10.22
C LEU A 44 19.16 -2.95 -11.32
N PRO A 45 18.78 -3.34 -12.55
CA PRO A 45 18.33 -2.40 -13.56
C PRO A 45 17.19 -1.53 -13.03
N GLU A 46 17.14 -0.26 -13.44
CA GLU A 46 16.15 0.72 -12.97
C GLU A 46 14.70 0.22 -13.08
N ALA A 47 14.37 -0.43 -14.20
CA ALA A 47 13.05 -1.03 -14.41
C ALA A 47 12.72 -2.14 -13.38
N CYS A 48 13.72 -2.93 -12.99
CA CYS A 48 13.55 -3.98 -11.98
C CYS A 48 13.37 -3.36 -10.59
N GLN A 49 14.09 -2.29 -10.28
CA GLN A 49 13.92 -1.56 -9.02
C GLN A 49 12.53 -0.90 -8.93
N ALA A 50 12.05 -0.30 -10.02
CA ALA A 50 10.72 0.31 -10.07
C ALA A 50 9.60 -0.71 -9.84
N GLU A 51 9.76 -1.93 -10.36
CA GLU A 51 8.80 -3.02 -10.12
C GLU A 51 8.83 -3.49 -8.66
N ILE A 52 10.02 -3.67 -8.07
CA ILE A 52 10.20 -3.99 -6.64
C ILE A 52 9.54 -2.94 -5.75
N ASP A 53 9.82 -1.65 -6.02
CA ASP A 53 9.26 -0.54 -5.27
C ASP A 53 7.72 -0.51 -5.40
N ARG A 54 7.18 -0.75 -6.61
CA ARG A 54 5.74 -0.87 -6.83
C ARG A 54 5.13 -1.96 -5.96
N ILE A 55 5.67 -3.17 -6.01
CA ILE A 55 5.15 -4.32 -5.25
C ILE A 55 5.23 -4.04 -3.75
N LYS A 56 6.33 -3.46 -3.27
CA LYS A 56 6.51 -3.11 -1.87
C LYS A 56 5.45 -2.13 -1.40
N ILE A 57 5.22 -1.05 -2.16
CA ILE A 57 4.25 -0.01 -1.83
C ILE A 57 2.81 -0.57 -1.88
N GLU A 58 2.44 -1.31 -2.94
CA GLU A 58 1.14 -1.98 -3.04
C GLU A 58 0.90 -2.89 -1.82
N THR A 59 1.89 -3.72 -1.49
CA THR A 59 1.82 -4.66 -0.37
C THR A 59 1.61 -3.94 0.97
N LEU A 60 2.38 -2.88 1.23
CA LEU A 60 2.23 -2.09 2.45
C LEU A 60 0.84 -1.47 2.54
N LEU A 61 0.30 -0.94 1.44
CA LEU A 61 -1.05 -0.36 1.42
C LEU A 61 -2.14 -1.40 1.73
N TYR A 62 -2.03 -2.61 1.17
CA TYR A 62 -2.97 -3.70 1.51
C TYR A 62 -2.82 -4.14 2.97
N ARG A 63 -1.59 -4.17 3.50
CA ARG A 63 -1.33 -4.54 4.90
C ARG A 63 -1.85 -3.50 5.88
N ILE A 64 -1.69 -2.21 5.57
CA ILE A 64 -2.29 -1.09 6.31
C ILE A 64 -3.81 -1.27 6.38
N ALA A 65 -4.47 -1.43 5.22
CA ALA A 65 -5.93 -1.62 5.17
C ALA A 65 -6.37 -2.83 6.02
N SER A 66 -5.65 -3.94 5.92
CA SER A 66 -5.95 -5.14 6.70
C SER A 66 -5.77 -4.91 8.21
N PHE A 67 -4.69 -4.25 8.63
CA PHE A 67 -4.46 -3.92 10.04
C PHE A 67 -5.50 -2.94 10.61
N LEU A 68 -5.96 -1.98 9.80
CA LEU A 68 -7.05 -1.09 10.20
C LEU A 68 -8.34 -1.85 10.47
N GLN A 69 -8.69 -2.82 9.61
CA GLN A 69 -9.86 -3.69 9.80
C GLN A 69 -9.72 -4.60 11.03
N LEU A 70 -8.50 -5.04 11.31
CA LEU A 70 -8.16 -5.83 12.50
C LEU A 70 -7.95 -4.98 13.77
N LYS A 71 -8.14 -3.66 13.69
CA LYS A 71 -7.90 -2.69 14.77
C LYS A 71 -6.46 -2.71 15.33
N LYS A 72 -5.50 -3.19 14.53
CA LYS A 72 -4.06 -3.24 14.83
C LYS A 72 -3.40 -1.90 14.44
N TYR A 73 -3.89 -0.81 15.03
CA TYR A 73 -3.57 0.56 14.61
C TYR A 73 -2.08 0.92 14.69
N GLY A 74 -1.35 0.42 15.70
CA GLY A 74 0.08 0.66 15.81
C GLY A 74 0.89 0.07 14.65
N GLN A 75 0.49 -1.11 14.16
CA GLN A 75 1.13 -1.77 13.02
C GLN A 75 0.75 -1.09 11.70
N ALA A 76 -0.52 -0.68 11.57
CA ALA A 76 -0.95 0.12 10.42
C ALA A 76 -0.16 1.44 10.31
N ASP A 77 0.09 2.09 11.45
CA ASP A 77 0.85 3.33 11.52
C ASP A 77 2.35 3.15 11.23
N GLU A 78 2.95 2.05 11.71
CA GLU A 78 4.31 1.67 11.33
C GLU A 78 4.45 1.50 9.81
N ASP A 79 3.55 0.75 9.18
CA ASP A 79 3.56 0.58 7.72
C ASP A 79 3.29 1.91 7.00
N CYS A 80 2.38 2.73 7.53
CA CYS A 80 2.08 4.05 6.99
C CYS A 80 3.32 4.95 6.97
N ARG A 81 4.12 4.96 8.04
CA ARG A 81 5.38 5.70 8.08
C ARG A 81 6.40 5.19 7.08
N HIS A 82 6.47 3.87 6.85
CA HIS A 82 7.34 3.32 5.80
C HIS A 82 6.92 3.82 4.42
N VAL A 83 5.62 3.79 4.10
CA VAL A 83 5.10 4.32 2.83
C VAL A 83 5.38 5.81 2.68
N LEU A 84 5.08 6.61 3.70
CA LEU A 84 5.27 8.06 3.69
C LEU A 84 6.74 8.48 3.72
N GLY A 85 7.61 7.65 4.30
CA GLY A 85 9.05 7.86 4.34
C GLY A 85 9.70 7.47 3.02
N GLU A 86 9.64 6.18 2.65
CA GLU A 86 10.30 5.65 1.46
C GLU A 86 9.69 6.19 0.16
N GLY A 87 8.36 6.30 0.10
CA GLY A 87 7.65 6.73 -1.10
C GLY A 87 7.81 8.23 -1.42
N LEU A 88 8.03 9.07 -0.41
CA LEU A 88 8.18 10.51 -0.62
C LEU A 88 9.62 11.01 -0.52
N ALA A 89 10.51 10.30 0.17
CA ALA A 89 11.91 10.71 0.29
C ALA A 89 12.67 10.68 -1.05
N LYS A 90 12.26 9.82 -1.99
CA LYS A 90 12.89 9.76 -3.32
C LYS A 90 12.63 11.01 -4.18
N GLY A 91 11.53 11.73 -3.93
CA GLY A 91 11.20 12.97 -4.66
C GLY A 91 10.99 12.82 -6.18
N ASP A 92 11.08 11.60 -6.71
CA ASP A 92 11.05 11.25 -8.14
C ASP A 92 9.63 10.97 -8.66
N GLY A 93 8.61 11.08 -7.79
CA GLY A 93 7.22 10.78 -8.13
C GLY A 93 6.90 9.28 -8.20
N SER A 94 7.83 8.39 -7.85
CA SER A 94 7.63 6.93 -7.88
C SER A 94 6.39 6.48 -7.09
N PHE A 95 6.21 6.97 -5.87
CA PHE A 95 5.02 6.68 -5.07
C PHE A 95 3.72 7.09 -5.78
N ARG A 96 3.71 8.28 -6.38
CA ARG A 96 2.54 8.78 -7.11
C ARG A 96 2.25 7.93 -8.35
N ALA A 97 3.28 7.50 -9.08
CA ALA A 97 3.12 6.58 -10.21
C ALA A 97 2.52 5.23 -9.78
N VAL A 98 2.91 4.69 -8.61
CA VAL A 98 2.32 3.47 -8.04
C VAL A 98 0.84 3.68 -7.71
N LEU A 99 0.48 4.77 -7.03
CA LEU A 99 -0.92 5.07 -6.72
C LEU A 99 -1.76 5.22 -8.00
N CYS A 100 -1.24 5.89 -9.04
CA CYS A 100 -1.90 5.98 -10.34
C CYS A 100 -2.11 4.59 -10.97
N CYS A 101 -1.10 3.72 -10.94
CA CYS A 101 -1.19 2.35 -11.45
C CYS A 101 -2.25 1.53 -10.70
N MET A 102 -2.29 1.63 -9.37
CA MET A 102 -3.30 0.98 -8.55
C MET A 102 -4.70 1.50 -8.85
N HIS A 103 -4.87 2.81 -9.04
CA HIS A 103 -6.15 3.42 -9.38
C HIS A 103 -6.67 2.91 -10.72
N LEU A 104 -5.83 2.92 -11.76
CA LEU A 104 -6.18 2.40 -13.09
C LEU A 104 -6.56 0.91 -13.07
N LYS A 105 -5.95 0.12 -12.18
CA LYS A 105 -6.29 -1.29 -11.97
C LYS A 105 -7.48 -1.52 -11.04
N GLY A 106 -8.13 -0.46 -10.54
CA GLY A 106 -9.25 -0.54 -9.61
C GLY A 106 -8.87 -1.02 -8.19
N LYS A 107 -7.58 -1.08 -7.86
CA LYS A 107 -7.07 -1.60 -6.59
C LYS A 107 -6.93 -0.54 -5.50
N LEU A 108 -6.91 0.74 -5.85
CA LEU A 108 -6.73 1.81 -4.88
C LEU A 108 -7.98 2.01 -4.00
N GLN A 109 -9.16 1.88 -4.60
CA GLN A 109 -10.45 2.17 -3.97
C GLN A 109 -10.71 1.36 -2.69
N ILE A 110 -10.31 0.08 -2.65
CA ILE A 110 -10.50 -0.73 -1.43
C ILE A 110 -9.67 -0.18 -0.26
N VAL A 111 -8.45 0.26 -0.50
CA VAL A 111 -7.58 0.87 0.53
C VAL A 111 -8.15 2.22 0.97
N SER A 112 -8.51 3.09 0.01
CA SER A 112 -9.11 4.41 0.28
C SER A 112 -10.38 4.32 1.13
N ASN A 113 -11.24 3.33 0.85
CA ASN A 113 -12.50 3.13 1.56
C ASN A 113 -12.26 2.65 3.00
N VAL A 114 -11.32 1.71 3.21
CA VAL A 114 -10.95 1.27 4.56
C VAL A 114 -10.38 2.42 5.38
N LEU A 115 -9.40 3.16 4.86
CA LEU A 115 -8.84 4.33 5.53
C LEU A 115 -9.90 5.35 5.92
N SER A 116 -10.83 5.63 4.99
CA SER A 116 -11.90 6.60 5.24
C SER A 116 -12.84 6.14 6.35
N LYS A 117 -13.24 4.86 6.37
CA LYS A 117 -14.10 4.30 7.42
C LYS A 117 -13.39 4.34 8.78
N SER A 118 -12.14 3.90 8.84
CA SER A 118 -11.38 3.88 10.10
C SER A 118 -11.17 5.29 10.68
N LEU A 119 -10.88 6.29 9.84
CA LEU A 119 -10.67 7.68 10.29
C LEU A 119 -11.95 8.41 10.69
N MET A 120 -13.12 7.99 10.22
CA MET A 120 -14.41 8.60 10.61
C MET A 120 -15.03 7.94 11.84
N GLY A 121 -14.81 6.63 12.05
CA GLY A 121 -15.53 5.85 13.04
C GLY A 121 -14.77 5.50 14.32
N GLU A 122 -13.43 5.58 14.32
CA GLU A 122 -12.61 5.05 15.41
C GLU A 122 -11.85 6.17 16.15
N SER A 123 -11.71 6.03 17.47
CA SER A 123 -10.90 6.93 18.29
C SER A 123 -9.43 6.51 18.27
N LEU A 124 -8.69 6.99 17.25
CA LEU A 124 -7.26 6.72 17.09
C LEU A 124 -6.40 7.72 17.90
N ASN A 125 -5.18 7.31 18.26
CA ASN A 125 -4.25 8.23 18.91
C ASN A 125 -3.77 9.33 17.94
N GLY A 126 -3.35 10.49 18.47
CA GLY A 126 -3.04 11.65 17.63
C GLY A 126 -1.93 11.44 16.60
N MET A 127 -0.93 10.58 16.88
CA MET A 127 0.14 10.29 15.93
C MET A 127 -0.35 9.42 14.77
N VAL A 128 -1.05 8.33 15.10
CA VAL A 128 -1.68 7.41 14.13
C VAL A 128 -2.67 8.17 13.24
N THR A 129 -3.51 9.02 13.83
CA THR A 129 -4.47 9.84 13.08
C THR A 129 -3.76 10.74 12.08
N LYS A 130 -2.66 11.40 12.49
CA LYS A 130 -1.91 12.32 11.62
C LYS A 130 -1.32 11.60 10.41
N ASP A 131 -0.64 10.47 10.63
CA ASP A 131 0.04 9.76 9.55
C ASP A 131 -0.97 9.11 8.59
N LEU A 132 -2.02 8.47 9.11
CA LEU A 132 -3.08 7.89 8.28
C LEU A 132 -3.92 8.95 7.54
N THR A 133 -4.14 10.12 8.14
CA THR A 133 -4.82 11.24 7.46
C THR A 133 -3.97 11.73 6.31
N ARG A 134 -2.66 11.90 6.51
CA ARG A 134 -1.73 12.28 5.43
C ARG A 134 -1.75 11.25 4.30
N LEU A 135 -1.72 9.96 4.62
CA LEU A 135 -1.85 8.91 3.62
C LEU A 135 -3.18 9.02 2.85
N LYS A 136 -4.31 9.14 3.56
CA LYS A 136 -5.63 9.30 2.95
C LYS A 136 -5.70 10.49 1.99
N THR A 137 -5.12 11.63 2.37
CA THR A 137 -5.09 12.82 1.50
C THR A 137 -4.34 12.54 0.19
N LEU A 138 -3.19 11.88 0.24
CA LEU A 138 -2.41 11.53 -0.97
C LEU A 138 -3.18 10.56 -1.90
N LEU A 139 -3.90 9.61 -1.31
CA LEU A 139 -4.76 8.68 -2.06
C LEU A 139 -5.89 9.45 -2.75
N ALA A 140 -6.59 10.34 -2.03
CA ALA A 140 -7.68 11.15 -2.57
C ALA A 140 -7.21 12.12 -3.67
N GLU A 141 -6.08 12.80 -3.47
CA GLU A 141 -5.48 13.67 -4.48
C GLU A 141 -5.15 12.89 -5.77
N THR A 142 -4.67 11.66 -5.63
CA THR A 142 -4.40 10.80 -6.79
C THR A 142 -5.69 10.44 -7.52
N GLU A 143 -6.73 10.03 -6.80
CA GLU A 143 -8.04 9.68 -7.39
C GLU A 143 -8.66 10.86 -8.14
N VAL A 144 -8.59 12.08 -7.57
CA VAL A 144 -9.07 13.31 -8.21
C VAL A 144 -8.30 13.60 -9.49
N ILE A 145 -6.96 13.55 -9.44
CA ILE A 145 -6.13 13.88 -10.61
C ILE A 145 -6.33 12.85 -11.72
N MET A 146 -6.45 11.56 -11.38
CA MET A 146 -6.74 10.53 -12.37
C MET A 146 -8.13 10.68 -13.00
N SER A 147 -9.14 11.08 -12.23
CA SER A 147 -10.49 11.33 -12.75
C SER A 147 -10.49 12.46 -13.79
N ILE A 148 -9.81 13.57 -13.50
CA ILE A 148 -9.68 14.72 -14.42
C ILE A 148 -8.95 14.33 -15.72
N LEU A 149 -7.98 13.42 -15.64
CA LEU A 149 -7.20 12.99 -16.80
C LEU A 149 -7.94 11.99 -17.69
N VAL A 150 -8.89 11.22 -17.15
CA VAL A 150 -9.71 10.27 -17.93
C VAL A 150 -10.88 10.97 -18.64
N GLU A 151 -11.32 12.14 -18.15
CA GLU A 151 -12.40 12.93 -18.74
C GLU A 151 -11.95 13.88 -19.86
N LYS A 152 -10.65 13.94 -20.17
CA LYS A 152 -10.07 14.79 -21.24
C LYS A 152 -9.53 13.94 -22.39
#